data_AF-A0A661ZCC8-F1
#
_entry.id   AF-A0A661ZCC8-F1
#
_cell.length_a   1.000
_cell.length_b   1.000
_cell.length_c   1.000
_cell.angle_alpha   90.00
_cell.angle_beta   90.00
_cell.angle_gamma   90.00
#
_symmetry.space_group_name_H-M   'P 1'
#
loop_
_entity.id
_entity.type
_entity.pdbx_description
1 polymer ?
#
loop_
_entity_poly.entity_id
_entity_poly.type
_entity_poly.pdbx_seq_one_letter_code
_entity_poly.pdbx_strand_id
1 'polypeptide(L)'
;MEYKSLSKLIVLIIFLGLLQGYIFAQDIQLPLKADSIACDTFPPPRWLDGYTSNYIHHLWWLKPEIDAITPINLLGYKLYLNGDSIDQILFFGEDTSHYFDTIDFWFPPGFIEYHVSALYEQSPCGLPGAIEESSLEGPLGIYGYPEAFIMTFIEDWNTGSFDPNLWIADEYWYVNGPYGHPYPCATYSNFPDSAYRQSLISYWINTTSNPISGTQY
;
A
#
# COMPACT_ATOMS: atom_id res chain seq x y z
N MET A 1 78.84 -22.43 -51.81
CA MET A 1 77.94 -21.28 -52.09
C MET A 1 76.58 -21.89 -52.35
N GLU A 2 75.48 -21.66 -51.64
CA GLU A 2 75.06 -20.50 -50.85
C GLU A 2 74.22 -20.95 -49.63
N TYR A 3 74.81 -20.91 -48.43
CA TYR A 3 74.06 -20.92 -47.16
C TYR A 3 73.81 -19.47 -46.72
N LYS A 4 73.18 -18.65 -47.58
CA LYS A 4 72.97 -17.20 -47.33
C LYS A 4 71.51 -16.73 -47.36
N SER A 5 70.55 -17.63 -47.58
CA SER A 5 69.13 -17.22 -47.76
C SER A 5 68.19 -17.61 -46.61
N LEU A 6 68.58 -18.50 -45.69
CA LEU A 6 67.73 -18.91 -44.55
C LEU A 6 67.82 -18.02 -43.31
N SER A 7 68.85 -17.17 -43.18
CA SER A 7 68.98 -16.27 -42.02
C SER A 7 68.12 -15.01 -42.12
N LYS A 8 67.70 -14.60 -43.33
CA LYS A 8 66.84 -13.42 -43.52
C LYS A 8 65.36 -13.71 -43.28
N LEU A 9 64.92 -14.95 -43.48
CA LEU A 9 63.51 -15.33 -43.30
C LEU A 9 63.14 -15.51 -41.82
N ILE A 10 64.08 -16.01 -40.99
CA ILE A 10 63.84 -16.21 -39.54
C ILE A 10 63.88 -14.87 -38.79
N VAL A 11 64.73 -13.91 -39.20
CA VAL A 11 64.74 -12.57 -38.59
C VAL A 11 63.48 -11.77 -38.94
N LEU A 12 62.89 -11.99 -40.13
CA LEU A 12 61.65 -11.32 -40.53
C LEU A 12 60.43 -11.83 -39.73
N ILE A 13 60.38 -13.12 -39.39
CA ILE A 13 59.28 -13.70 -38.59
C ILE A 13 59.38 -13.29 -37.11
N ILE A 14 60.59 -13.13 -36.57
CA ILE A 14 60.77 -12.65 -35.19
C ILE A 14 60.47 -11.14 -35.09
N PHE A 15 60.78 -10.34 -36.12
CA PHE A 15 60.39 -8.92 -36.14
C PHE A 15 58.89 -8.70 -36.36
N LEU A 16 58.20 -9.55 -37.14
CA LEU A 16 56.73 -9.51 -37.27
C LEU A 16 56.01 -10.05 -36.04
N GLY A 17 56.57 -11.06 -35.36
CA GLY A 17 56.02 -11.59 -34.10
C GLY A 17 56.19 -10.68 -32.89
N LEU A 18 57.18 -9.77 -32.90
CA LEU A 18 57.37 -8.75 -31.86
C LEU A 18 56.69 -7.42 -32.19
N LEU A 19 56.36 -7.13 -33.46
CA LEU A 19 55.56 -5.94 -33.81
C LEU A 19 54.04 -6.15 -33.64
N GLN A 20 53.56 -7.40 -33.64
CA GLN A 20 52.18 -7.72 -33.25
C GLN A 20 51.95 -7.77 -31.74
N GLY A 21 53.01 -7.64 -30.93
CA GLY A 21 52.94 -7.55 -29.47
C GLY A 21 53.03 -6.12 -28.91
N TYR A 22 53.08 -5.08 -29.75
CA TYR A 22 53.39 -3.71 -29.30
C TYR A 22 52.62 -2.59 -30.00
N ILE A 23 51.45 -2.88 -30.56
CA ILE A 23 50.52 -1.87 -31.05
C ILE A 23 49.13 -2.18 -30.49
N PHE A 24 48.74 -1.33 -29.55
CA PHE A 24 47.45 -1.28 -28.85
C PHE A 24 47.15 -2.43 -27.87
N ALA A 25 47.88 -2.44 -26.74
CA ALA A 25 47.16 -2.23 -25.48
C ALA A 25 46.60 -0.79 -25.49
N GLN A 26 45.64 -0.53 -26.39
CA GLN A 26 44.61 0.41 -26.02
C GLN A 26 43.94 -0.34 -24.89
N ASP A 27 43.95 0.24 -23.71
CA ASP A 27 42.82 0.04 -22.83
C ASP A 27 41.60 0.13 -23.75
N ILE A 28 41.02 -1.02 -24.10
CA ILE A 28 39.60 -1.10 -24.25
C ILE A 28 39.16 -0.81 -22.82
N GLN A 29 39.13 0.48 -22.49
CA GLN A 29 38.05 1.05 -21.75
C GLN A 29 36.82 0.57 -22.53
N LEU A 30 36.38 -0.65 -22.20
CA LEU A 30 34.95 -0.93 -22.09
C LEU A 30 34.43 0.36 -21.49
N PRO A 31 33.51 1.09 -22.13
CA PRO A 31 33.09 2.37 -21.61
C PRO A 31 32.77 2.15 -20.14
N LEU A 32 33.68 2.60 -19.26
CA LEU A 32 33.56 2.43 -17.82
C LEU A 32 32.75 3.63 -17.40
N LYS A 33 31.53 3.57 -17.90
CA LYS A 33 30.43 4.49 -17.74
C LYS A 33 29.19 3.80 -18.32
N ALA A 34 28.92 2.57 -17.85
CA ALA A 34 27.58 2.40 -17.32
C ALA A 34 27.54 3.43 -16.21
N ASP A 35 26.78 4.51 -16.39
CA ASP A 35 26.54 5.50 -15.36
C ASP A 35 26.13 4.73 -14.11
N SER A 36 27.10 4.47 -13.24
CA SER A 36 26.88 3.85 -11.96
C SER A 36 26.04 4.88 -11.24
N ILE A 37 24.73 4.65 -11.21
CA ILE A 37 23.86 5.32 -10.25
C ILE A 37 24.62 5.24 -8.94
N ALA A 38 24.97 6.41 -8.42
CA ALA A 38 25.86 6.50 -7.28
C ALA A 38 25.29 5.59 -6.19
N CYS A 39 26.15 4.78 -5.59
CA CYS A 39 25.83 3.92 -4.45
C CYS A 39 25.40 4.69 -3.19
N ASP A 40 25.18 5.99 -3.34
CA ASP A 40 24.72 6.93 -2.33
C ASP A 40 23.22 7.23 -2.51
N THR A 41 22.58 6.77 -3.61
CA THR A 41 21.18 7.05 -3.91
C THR A 41 20.42 5.77 -4.25
N PHE A 42 19.64 5.28 -3.28
CA PHE A 42 18.70 4.17 -3.43
C PHE A 42 17.27 4.72 -3.48
N PRO A 43 16.75 5.05 -4.67
CA PRO A 43 15.42 5.64 -4.78
C PRO A 43 14.37 4.65 -4.26
N PRO A 44 13.34 5.12 -3.54
CA PRO A 44 12.23 4.27 -3.15
C PRO A 44 11.38 3.88 -4.38
N PRO A 45 10.52 2.85 -4.24
CA PRO A 45 9.39 2.67 -5.13
C PRO A 45 8.53 3.93 -5.17
N ARG A 46 7.69 4.08 -6.18
CA ARG A 46 6.90 5.30 -6.35
C ARG A 46 5.43 4.97 -6.44
N TRP A 47 4.59 5.84 -5.90
CA TRP A 47 3.13 5.78 -6.06
C TRP A 47 2.56 4.45 -5.59
N LEU A 48 2.83 4.12 -4.31
CA LEU A 48 2.10 3.05 -3.65
C LEU A 48 0.62 3.42 -3.59
N ASP A 49 -0.21 2.63 -4.25
CA ASP A 49 -1.66 2.79 -4.27
C ASP A 49 -2.32 1.40 -4.28
N GLY A 50 -3.64 1.36 -4.06
CA GLY A 50 -4.35 0.11 -3.93
C GLY A 50 -5.85 0.28 -3.86
N TYR A 51 -6.55 -0.85 -4.00
CA TYR A 51 -7.97 -0.92 -3.67
C TYR A 51 -8.27 -2.19 -2.88
N THR A 52 -9.40 -2.16 -2.17
CA THR A 52 -9.92 -3.32 -1.45
C THR A 52 -11.18 -3.82 -2.15
N SER A 53 -11.23 -5.13 -2.42
CA SER A 53 -12.41 -5.79 -2.99
C SER A 53 -12.55 -7.18 -2.39
N ASN A 54 -13.73 -7.50 -1.84
CA ASN A 54 -14.05 -8.82 -1.30
C ASN A 54 -12.93 -9.39 -0.40
N TYR A 55 -12.49 -8.63 0.60
CA TYR A 55 -11.44 -8.99 1.57
C TYR A 55 -10.02 -9.17 0.98
N ILE A 56 -9.81 -8.78 -0.29
CA ILE A 56 -8.50 -8.76 -0.93
C ILE A 56 -8.06 -7.32 -1.09
N HIS A 57 -6.88 -7.01 -0.58
CA HIS A 57 -6.19 -5.76 -0.87
C HIS A 57 -5.32 -6.00 -2.10
N HIS A 58 -5.67 -5.34 -3.19
CA HIS A 58 -4.82 -5.27 -4.36
C HIS A 58 -4.00 -4.00 -4.26
N LEU A 59 -2.68 -4.17 -4.13
CA LEU A 59 -1.70 -3.10 -4.04
C LEU A 59 -0.88 -3.06 -5.32
N TRP A 60 -0.46 -1.86 -5.71
CA TRP A 60 0.50 -1.69 -6.79
C TRP A 60 1.38 -0.47 -6.55
N TRP A 61 2.58 -0.52 -7.13
CA TRP A 61 3.54 0.58 -7.09
C TRP A 61 4.38 0.58 -8.36
N LEU A 62 4.91 1.74 -8.70
CA LEU A 62 5.86 1.91 -9.79
C LEU A 62 7.28 1.61 -9.33
N LYS A 63 8.08 1.13 -10.29
CA LYS A 63 9.51 0.95 -10.07
C LYS A 63 10.23 2.26 -9.70
N PRO A 64 11.34 2.17 -8.94
CA PRO A 64 12.21 3.30 -8.66
C PRO A 64 12.89 3.82 -9.93
N GLU A 65 13.04 5.13 -10.02
CA GLU A 65 13.71 5.80 -11.13
C GLU A 65 14.55 6.99 -10.64
N ILE A 66 15.73 7.15 -11.24
CA ILE A 66 16.53 8.39 -11.19
C ILE A 66 16.66 8.86 -12.62
N ASP A 67 16.21 10.09 -12.91
CA ASP A 67 16.23 10.66 -14.26
C ASP A 67 15.61 9.74 -15.33
N ALA A 68 14.50 9.07 -14.96
CA ALA A 68 13.78 8.07 -15.78
C ALA A 68 14.55 6.77 -16.09
N ILE A 69 15.62 6.49 -15.35
CA ILE A 69 16.40 5.25 -15.45
C ILE A 69 16.18 4.41 -14.20
N THR A 70 15.83 3.14 -14.38
CA THR A 70 15.73 2.17 -13.29
C THR A 70 17.12 1.71 -12.86
N PRO A 71 17.43 1.69 -11.55
CA PRO A 71 18.71 1.18 -11.09
C PRO A 71 18.95 -0.27 -11.46
N ILE A 72 20.12 -0.56 -12.02
CA ILE A 72 20.49 -1.88 -12.54
C ILE A 72 20.61 -2.94 -11.44
N ASN A 73 20.82 -2.51 -10.20
CA ASN A 73 21.02 -3.37 -9.04
C ASN A 73 19.74 -3.58 -8.22
N LEU A 74 18.57 -3.20 -8.73
CA LEU A 74 17.29 -3.47 -8.10
C LEU A 74 16.99 -4.98 -8.12
N LEU A 75 16.83 -5.58 -6.94
CA LEU A 75 16.49 -6.99 -6.76
C LEU A 75 14.98 -7.22 -6.60
N GLY A 76 14.29 -6.26 -5.98
CA GLY A 76 12.91 -6.44 -5.58
C GLY A 76 12.44 -5.40 -4.58
N TYR A 77 11.41 -5.76 -3.85
CA TYR A 77 10.70 -4.91 -2.91
C TYR A 77 10.45 -5.63 -1.60
N LYS A 78 10.29 -4.87 -0.54
CA LYS A 78 9.84 -5.39 0.75
C LYS A 78 8.59 -4.63 1.19
N LEU A 79 7.55 -5.38 1.50
CA LEU A 79 6.24 -4.84 1.85
C LEU A 79 6.05 -4.90 3.36
N TYR A 80 5.47 -3.83 3.90
CA TYR A 80 5.23 -3.64 5.32
C TYR A 80 3.75 -3.36 5.57
N LEU A 81 3.24 -3.89 6.68
CA LEU A 81 1.91 -3.64 7.22
C LEU A 81 2.07 -3.18 8.67
N ASN A 82 1.62 -1.95 8.97
CA ASN A 82 1.75 -1.33 10.29
C ASN A 82 3.19 -1.34 10.86
N GLY A 83 4.18 -1.24 9.96
CA GLY A 83 5.61 -1.26 10.30
C GLY A 83 6.25 -2.65 10.35
N ASP A 84 5.47 -3.73 10.34
CA ASP A 84 5.97 -5.10 10.29
C ASP A 84 6.14 -5.57 8.85
N SER A 85 7.25 -6.24 8.53
CA SER A 85 7.47 -6.78 7.18
C SER A 85 6.60 -8.01 6.95
N ILE A 86 5.81 -8.00 5.87
CA ILE A 86 4.89 -9.08 5.54
C ILE A 86 5.33 -9.90 4.34
N ASP A 87 6.04 -9.30 3.38
CA ASP A 87 6.52 -10.04 2.21
C ASP A 87 7.71 -9.38 1.51
N GLN A 88 8.38 -10.15 0.65
CA GLN A 88 9.44 -9.72 -0.23
C GLN A 88 9.14 -10.13 -1.68
N ILE A 89 8.96 -9.14 -2.55
CA ILE A 89 8.55 -9.31 -3.95
C ILE A 89 9.78 -9.17 -4.85
N LEU A 90 10.04 -10.14 -5.72
CA LEU A 90 11.12 -10.04 -6.70
C LEU A 90 10.75 -9.10 -7.85
N PHE A 91 11.74 -8.35 -8.33
CA PHE A 91 11.59 -7.50 -9.51
C PHE A 91 11.89 -8.29 -10.79
N PHE A 92 11.01 -8.24 -11.78
CA PHE A 92 11.16 -8.95 -13.06
C PHE A 92 11.29 -8.01 -14.27
N GLY A 93 11.50 -6.71 -14.05
CA GLY A 93 11.66 -5.72 -15.12
C GLY A 93 10.37 -5.00 -15.51
N GLU A 94 9.26 -5.26 -14.79
CA GLU A 94 7.98 -4.58 -14.99
C GLU A 94 8.01 -3.10 -14.58
N ASP A 95 7.15 -2.27 -15.17
CA ASP A 95 7.02 -0.86 -14.76
C ASP A 95 6.23 -0.71 -13.44
N THR A 96 5.22 -1.57 -13.28
CA THR A 96 4.32 -1.61 -12.14
C THR A 96 4.32 -3.01 -11.54
N SER A 97 4.64 -3.11 -10.25
CA SER A 97 4.53 -4.36 -9.51
C SER A 97 3.18 -4.43 -8.80
N HIS A 98 2.65 -5.64 -8.68
CA HIS A 98 1.34 -5.91 -8.11
C HIS A 98 1.45 -6.92 -6.96
N TYR A 99 0.70 -6.69 -5.89
CA TYR A 99 0.61 -7.60 -4.76
C TYR A 99 -0.84 -7.76 -4.30
N PHE A 100 -1.20 -8.98 -3.90
CA PHE A 100 -2.53 -9.30 -3.42
C PHE A 100 -2.42 -9.82 -1.99
N ASP A 101 -2.93 -9.05 -1.05
CA ASP A 101 -3.00 -9.43 0.35
C ASP A 101 -4.41 -9.94 0.66
N THR A 102 -4.52 -11.16 1.17
CA THR A 102 -5.77 -11.71 1.69
C THR A 102 -5.85 -11.36 3.16
N ILE A 103 -6.74 -10.43 3.55
CA ILE A 103 -6.92 -10.17 4.97
C ILE A 103 -7.64 -11.37 5.61
N ASP A 104 -6.93 -12.01 6.54
CA ASP A 104 -7.54 -12.92 7.48
C ASP A 104 -8.46 -12.12 8.41
N PHE A 105 -9.66 -12.67 8.64
CA PHE A 105 -10.77 -12.11 9.45
C PHE A 105 -10.41 -11.70 10.90
N TRP A 106 -9.16 -11.92 11.32
CA TRP A 106 -8.63 -11.67 12.65
C TRP A 106 -7.95 -10.31 12.82
N PHE A 107 -7.83 -9.51 11.75
CA PHE A 107 -7.33 -8.15 11.93
C PHE A 107 -8.36 -7.33 12.72
N PRO A 108 -7.97 -6.73 13.87
CA PRO A 108 -8.89 -5.91 14.64
C PRO A 108 -9.41 -4.76 13.77
N PRO A 109 -10.66 -4.32 13.96
CA PRO A 109 -11.20 -3.14 13.30
C PRO A 109 -10.24 -1.97 13.47
N GLY A 110 -9.79 -1.38 12.36
CA GLY A 110 -8.74 -0.38 12.46
C GLY A 110 -8.26 0.16 11.12
N PHE A 111 -7.52 1.24 11.22
CA PHE A 111 -6.73 1.76 10.13
C PHE A 111 -5.48 0.90 9.99
N ILE A 112 -5.24 0.38 8.80
CA ILE A 112 -4.01 -0.33 8.46
C ILE A 112 -3.20 0.49 7.47
N GLU A 113 -1.88 0.46 7.61
CA GLU A 113 -0.95 1.25 6.82
C GLU A 113 0.02 0.32 6.08
N TYR A 114 0.00 0.40 4.75
CA TYR A 114 0.99 -0.27 3.91
C TYR A 114 2.14 0.68 3.59
N HIS A 115 3.35 0.14 3.62
CA HIS A 115 4.56 0.77 3.08
C HIS A 115 5.34 -0.20 2.22
N VAL A 116 6.08 0.32 1.25
CA VAL A 116 6.95 -0.49 0.40
C VAL A 116 8.33 0.15 0.28
N SER A 117 9.37 -0.68 0.30
CA SER A 117 10.74 -0.27 0.00
C SER A 117 11.30 -1.08 -1.16
N ALA A 118 12.41 -0.61 -1.73
CA ALA A 118 13.17 -1.28 -2.75
C ALA A 118 14.44 -1.91 -2.15
N LEU A 119 14.81 -3.09 -2.65
CA LEU A 119 16.00 -3.83 -2.25
C LEU A 119 17.04 -3.80 -3.35
N TYR A 120 18.27 -3.42 -3.00
CA TYR A 120 19.37 -3.22 -3.94
C TYR A 120 20.56 -4.10 -3.61
N GLU A 121 21.15 -4.70 -4.64
CA GLU A 121 22.44 -5.37 -4.53
C GLU A 121 23.59 -4.35 -4.46
N GLN A 122 24.51 -4.54 -3.52
CA GLN A 122 25.64 -3.63 -3.31
C GLN A 122 26.95 -4.11 -3.97
N SER A 123 26.93 -5.19 -4.76
CA SER A 123 28.11 -5.62 -5.52
C SER A 123 28.65 -4.52 -6.46
N PRO A 124 27.81 -3.73 -7.17
CA PRO A 124 28.28 -2.58 -7.95
C PRO A 124 28.94 -1.49 -7.09
N CYS A 125 28.67 -1.49 -5.79
CA CYS A 125 29.17 -0.56 -4.79
C CYS A 125 30.44 -1.05 -4.07
N GLY A 126 30.99 -2.19 -4.49
CA GLY A 126 32.17 -2.79 -3.88
C GLY A 126 31.88 -3.56 -2.59
N LEU A 127 30.61 -3.81 -2.27
CA LEU A 127 30.17 -4.64 -1.13
C LEU A 127 29.44 -5.90 -1.64
N PRO A 128 30.18 -6.88 -2.19
CA PRO A 128 29.58 -8.05 -2.78
C PRO A 128 28.80 -8.87 -1.75
N GLY A 129 27.56 -9.24 -2.11
CA GLY A 129 26.66 -10.01 -1.24
C GLY A 129 25.94 -9.18 -0.17
N ALA A 130 26.19 -7.87 -0.07
CA ALA A 130 25.39 -6.99 0.76
C ALA A 130 24.13 -6.54 0.01
N ILE A 131 23.02 -6.46 0.75
CA ILE A 131 21.74 -5.93 0.27
C ILE A 131 21.42 -4.71 1.11
N GLU A 132 20.98 -3.65 0.46
CA GLU A 132 20.51 -2.43 1.11
C GLU A 132 19.06 -2.16 0.75
N GLU A 133 18.37 -1.49 1.66
CA GLU A 133 16.96 -1.14 1.54
C GLU A 133 16.82 0.38 1.38
N SER A 134 15.95 0.81 0.47
CA SER A 134 15.63 2.24 0.30
C SER A 134 14.86 2.82 1.47
N SER A 135 14.61 4.14 1.42
CA SER A 135 13.51 4.73 2.19
C SER A 135 12.16 4.07 1.86
N LEU A 136 11.20 4.19 2.78
CA LEU A 136 9.83 3.71 2.58
C LEU A 136 9.05 4.65 1.65
N GLU A 137 8.23 4.07 0.77
CA GLU A 137 7.14 4.72 0.05
C GLU A 137 5.81 4.42 0.77
N GLY A 138 4.91 5.41 0.82
CA GLY A 138 3.65 5.36 1.56
C GLY A 138 3.55 6.47 2.63
N PRO A 139 2.60 6.39 3.57
CA PRO A 139 1.69 5.27 3.79
C PRO A 139 0.55 5.20 2.77
N LEU A 140 0.16 3.99 2.40
CA LEU A 140 -1.18 3.72 1.87
C LEU A 140 -2.07 3.26 3.02
N GLY A 141 -2.92 4.16 3.46
CA GLY A 141 -3.89 3.91 4.52
C GLY A 141 -5.15 3.24 3.99
N ILE A 142 -5.47 2.06 4.49
CA ILE A 142 -6.73 1.38 4.20
C ILE A 142 -7.51 1.25 5.50
N TYR A 143 -8.78 1.64 5.49
CA TYR A 143 -9.68 1.28 6.58
C TYR A 143 -10.04 -0.19 6.43
N GLY A 144 -9.51 -1.03 7.33
CA GLY A 144 -9.96 -2.40 7.47
C GLY A 144 -11.40 -2.37 7.90
N TYR A 145 -12.32 -2.53 6.95
CA TYR A 145 -13.74 -2.66 7.24
C TYR A 145 -13.96 -4.03 7.90
N PRO A 146 -14.27 -4.14 9.21
CA PRO A 146 -15.31 -5.11 9.54
C PRO A 146 -16.51 -4.59 8.75
N GLU A 147 -17.16 -5.43 7.97
CA GLU A 147 -18.37 -5.07 7.24
C GLU A 147 -19.16 -4.03 8.03
N ALA A 148 -19.24 -2.81 7.50
CA ALA A 148 -20.27 -1.89 7.92
C ALA A 148 -21.55 -2.59 7.54
N PHE A 149 -22.07 -3.43 8.44
CA PHE A 149 -23.37 -4.04 8.30
C PHE A 149 -24.28 -2.86 7.97
N ILE A 150 -24.84 -2.87 6.76
CA ILE A 150 -25.95 -1.98 6.43
C ILE A 150 -27.03 -2.40 7.42
N MET A 151 -27.09 -1.70 8.55
CA MET A 151 -28.09 -1.96 9.55
C MET A 151 -29.41 -1.58 8.91
N THR A 152 -30.31 -2.54 8.79
CA THR A 152 -31.69 -2.19 8.46
C THR A 152 -32.25 -1.49 9.70
N PHE A 153 -32.20 -0.15 9.69
CA PHE A 153 -32.90 0.66 10.67
C PHE A 153 -34.39 0.52 10.41
N ILE A 154 -35.07 -0.24 11.27
CA ILE A 154 -36.52 -0.36 11.28
C ILE A 154 -36.99 0.32 12.54
N GLU A 155 -37.72 1.41 12.37
CA GLU A 155 -38.32 2.17 13.46
C GLU A 155 -39.83 1.96 13.39
N ASP A 156 -40.36 1.19 14.34
CA ASP A 156 -41.80 0.91 14.40
C ASP A 156 -42.48 1.97 15.27
N TRP A 157 -43.49 2.64 14.71
CA TRP A 157 -44.22 3.74 15.34
C TRP A 157 -45.65 3.34 15.76
N ASN A 158 -45.98 2.04 15.72
CA ASN A 158 -47.34 1.52 15.93
C ASN A 158 -47.79 1.49 17.40
N THR A 159 -46.92 1.81 18.35
CA THR A 159 -47.13 1.56 19.78
C THR A 159 -47.62 2.78 20.57
N GLY A 160 -47.73 3.96 19.94
CA GLY A 160 -48.16 5.19 20.61
C GLY A 160 -47.21 5.66 21.73
N SER A 161 -46.01 5.10 21.82
CA SER A 161 -44.96 5.46 22.78
C SER A 161 -43.60 5.55 22.08
N PHE A 162 -42.69 6.30 22.68
CA PHE A 162 -41.28 6.40 22.29
C PHE A 162 -40.42 5.23 22.83
N ASP A 163 -40.95 4.47 23.80
CA ASP A 163 -40.21 3.40 24.50
C ASP A 163 -39.64 2.32 23.56
N PRO A 164 -40.36 1.83 22.53
CA PRO A 164 -39.83 0.76 21.68
C PRO A 164 -38.63 1.17 20.83
N ASN A 165 -38.53 2.45 20.48
CA ASN A 165 -37.37 3.00 19.77
C ASN A 165 -36.31 3.53 20.74
N LEU A 166 -36.54 3.40 22.05
CA LEU A 166 -35.69 3.91 23.13
C LEU A 166 -35.47 5.43 23.04
N TRP A 167 -36.43 6.20 22.53
CA TRP A 167 -36.27 7.64 22.50
C TRP A 167 -36.52 8.21 23.90
N ILE A 168 -35.64 9.11 24.33
CA ILE A 168 -35.86 9.88 25.55
C ILE A 168 -36.63 11.13 25.16
N ALA A 169 -37.87 11.22 25.63
CA ALA A 169 -38.74 12.37 25.44
C ALA A 169 -38.83 13.18 26.74
N ASP A 170 -38.73 14.50 26.59
CA ASP A 170 -39.09 15.43 27.66
C ASP A 170 -40.61 15.43 27.91
N GLU A 171 -41.04 15.96 29.06
CA GLU A 171 -42.38 15.83 29.66
C GLU A 171 -43.58 16.12 28.73
N TYR A 172 -43.42 16.92 27.67
CA TYR A 172 -44.52 17.39 26.84
C TYR A 172 -44.48 16.86 25.40
N TRP A 173 -43.57 15.96 25.07
CA TRP A 173 -43.52 15.31 23.76
C TRP A 173 -44.12 13.90 23.80
N TYR A 174 -44.98 13.57 22.84
CA TYR A 174 -45.50 12.21 22.66
C TYR A 174 -45.63 11.84 21.18
N VAL A 175 -45.66 10.54 20.88
CA VAL A 175 -45.91 10.02 19.52
C VAL A 175 -47.40 10.06 19.23
N ASN A 176 -47.75 10.65 18.10
CA ASN A 176 -49.12 10.76 17.64
C ASN A 176 -49.45 9.67 16.61
N GLY A 177 -49.67 8.44 17.11
CA GLY A 177 -49.98 7.26 16.31
C GLY A 177 -51.12 7.44 15.28
N PRO A 178 -52.25 8.10 15.62
CA PRO A 178 -53.32 8.37 14.67
C PRO A 178 -52.94 9.23 13.46
N TYR A 179 -51.96 10.13 13.59
CA TYR A 179 -51.43 10.94 12.48
C TYR A 179 -50.13 10.36 11.91
N GLY A 180 -49.63 9.28 12.51
CA GLY A 180 -48.33 8.65 12.28
C GLY A 180 -48.32 7.51 11.28
N HIS A 181 -49.21 7.52 10.27
CA HIS A 181 -49.27 6.49 9.22
C HIS A 181 -49.20 7.16 7.83
N PRO A 182 -48.14 6.98 7.01
CA PRO A 182 -47.02 6.02 7.11
C PRO A 182 -45.71 6.57 7.69
N TYR A 183 -45.70 7.80 8.22
CA TYR A 183 -44.49 8.46 8.74
C TYR A 183 -44.67 8.85 10.20
N PRO A 184 -43.61 8.85 11.02
CA PRO A 184 -43.71 9.25 12.41
C PRO A 184 -44.20 10.68 12.58
N CYS A 185 -45.04 10.88 13.59
CA CYS A 185 -45.50 12.20 14.00
C CYS A 185 -45.27 12.37 15.51
N ALA A 186 -44.43 13.32 15.89
CA ALA A 186 -44.29 13.77 17.26
C ALA A 186 -45.19 15.00 17.48
N THR A 187 -45.92 15.04 18.59
CA THR A 187 -46.78 16.17 18.95
C THR A 187 -46.36 16.74 20.30
N TYR A 188 -46.29 18.07 20.35
CA TYR A 188 -46.10 18.82 21.59
C TYR A 188 -47.45 19.00 22.30
N SER A 189 -47.49 18.69 23.59
CA SER A 189 -48.68 18.81 24.44
C SER A 189 -49.05 20.27 24.68
N ASN A 190 -50.34 20.57 24.76
CA ASN A 190 -50.87 21.94 24.87
C ASN A 190 -50.66 22.59 26.26
N PHE A 191 -49.86 21.98 27.13
CA PHE A 191 -49.52 22.54 28.44
C PHE A 191 -48.18 23.25 28.32
N PRO A 192 -48.15 24.60 28.31
CA PRO A 192 -46.91 25.32 28.19
C PRO A 192 -46.10 25.15 29.48
N ASP A 193 -44.95 24.50 29.36
CA ASP A 193 -43.91 24.65 30.36
C ASP A 193 -43.30 26.06 30.27
N SER A 194 -42.78 26.53 31.39
CA SER A 194 -41.95 27.72 31.52
C SER A 194 -40.60 27.62 30.76
N ALA A 195 -40.19 26.41 30.37
CA ALA A 195 -38.98 26.16 29.59
C ALA A 195 -39.29 25.95 28.10
N TYR A 196 -38.99 26.96 27.27
CA TYR A 196 -39.14 26.92 25.80
C TYR A 196 -38.13 26.01 25.07
N ARG A 197 -37.37 25.17 25.79
CA ARG A 197 -36.38 24.28 25.21
C ARG A 197 -36.62 22.86 25.69
N GLN A 198 -37.17 22.05 24.80
CA GLN A 198 -37.37 20.61 24.99
C GLN A 198 -36.83 19.89 23.76
N SER A 199 -36.37 18.66 23.96
CA SER A 199 -35.74 17.84 22.93
C SER A 199 -36.26 16.42 22.93
N LEU A 200 -36.22 15.83 21.74
CA LEU A 200 -36.30 14.41 21.53
C LEU A 200 -34.90 13.94 21.16
N ILE A 201 -34.33 13.03 21.94
CA ILE A 201 -32.97 12.55 21.73
C ILE A 201 -33.03 11.05 21.47
N SER A 202 -32.57 10.64 20.28
CA SER A 202 -32.33 9.24 19.98
C SER A 202 -30.98 8.79 20.55
N TYR A 203 -30.83 7.50 20.83
CA TYR A 203 -29.52 6.95 21.12
C TYR A 203 -28.60 7.03 19.89
N TRP A 204 -27.29 7.06 20.14
CA TRP A 204 -26.29 6.91 19.09
C TRP A 204 -26.43 5.52 18.48
N ILE A 205 -26.62 5.45 17.15
CA ILE A 205 -26.52 4.19 16.42
C ILE A 205 -25.03 3.85 16.37
N ASN A 206 -24.60 2.88 17.17
CA ASN A 206 -23.23 2.40 17.21
C ASN A 206 -23.19 0.91 16.80
N THR A 207 -22.30 0.57 15.87
CA THR A 207 -22.11 -0.77 15.31
C THR A 207 -21.27 -1.69 16.20
N THR A 208 -20.82 -1.25 17.38
CA THR A 208 -20.11 -2.11 18.32
C THR A 208 -21.08 -3.08 19.01
N SER A 209 -21.20 -4.27 18.40
CA SER A 209 -21.62 -5.55 18.97
C SER A 209 -22.11 -5.52 20.42
N ASN A 210 -23.42 -5.41 20.62
CA ASN A 210 -24.08 -6.27 21.58
C ASN A 210 -25.16 -7.03 20.80
N PRO A 211 -25.07 -8.37 20.67
CA PRO A 211 -26.16 -9.14 20.10
C PRO A 211 -27.35 -8.97 21.04
N ILE A 212 -28.35 -8.18 20.61
CA ILE A 212 -29.65 -8.16 21.26
C ILE A 212 -30.24 -9.56 21.01
N SER A 213 -30.22 -10.40 22.04
CA SER A 213 -30.92 -11.69 21.99
C SER A 213 -32.40 -11.40 21.81
N GLY A 214 -33.05 -12.09 20.86
CA GLY A 214 -34.42 -11.86 20.38
C GLY A 214 -35.56 -12.11 21.39
N THR A 215 -35.43 -11.63 22.62
CA THR A 215 -36.48 -11.60 23.65
C THR A 215 -36.90 -10.16 24.00
N GLN A 216 -36.52 -9.17 23.19
CA GLN A 216 -36.95 -7.76 23.35
C GLN A 216 -37.66 -7.25 22.09
N TYR A 217 -38.63 -8.03 21.61
CA TYR A 217 -39.77 -7.51 20.87
C TYR A 217 -41.03 -7.81 21.68
#